data_AF-A0A314ZRE8-F1
#
_entry.id   AF-A0A314ZRE8-F1
#
_cell.length_a   1.000
_cell.length_b   1.000
_cell.length_c   1.000
_cell.angle_alpha   90.00
_cell.angle_beta   90.00
_cell.angle_gamma   90.00
#
_symmetry.space_group_name_H-M   'P 1'
#
loop_
_entity.id
_entity.type
_entity.pdbx_description
1 polymer ?
#
loop_
_entity_poly.entity_id
_entity_poly.type
_entity_poly.pdbx_seq_one_letter_code
_entity_poly.pdbx_strand_id
1 'polypeptide(L)'
;MGDSIKGKGMIQGVSAVKAFFELLSHPSLSILHPEENEPIAPVELCPILKMLYRILNKAILQALRDETMNDPRDRIAIAQTHAFYRPSLLGQKF
;
A
#
# COMPACT_ATOMS: atom_id res chain seq x y z
N MET A 1 -27.05 7.63 14.15
CA MET A 1 -26.47 6.53 13.35
C MET A 1 -25.54 7.21 12.35
N GLY A 2 -24.23 7.00 12.45
CA GLY A 2 -23.22 7.92 11.89
C GLY A 2 -23.25 8.05 10.37
N ASP A 3 -23.11 9.27 9.88
CA ASP A 3 -23.07 9.57 8.45
C ASP A 3 -21.98 8.75 7.74
N SER A 4 -22.39 8.05 6.68
CA SER A 4 -21.50 7.25 5.84
C SER A 4 -20.69 8.18 4.94
N ILE A 5 -19.57 8.67 5.45
CA ILE A 5 -18.61 9.45 4.65
C ILE A 5 -17.99 8.51 3.62
N LYS A 6 -18.20 8.82 2.34
CA LYS A 6 -17.62 8.08 1.21
C LYS A 6 -16.09 8.00 1.39
N GLY A 7 -15.54 6.79 1.39
CA GLY A 7 -14.11 6.56 1.57
C GLY A 7 -13.62 6.34 3.01
N LYS A 8 -14.49 6.45 4.03
CA LYS A 8 -14.13 6.17 5.44
C LYS A 8 -13.48 4.79 5.62
N GLY A 9 -14.03 3.75 5.00
CA GLY A 9 -13.48 2.39 5.08
C GLY A 9 -12.07 2.27 4.47
N MET A 10 -11.80 3.00 3.38
CA MET A 10 -10.46 3.04 2.77
C MET A 10 -9.47 3.74 3.69
N ILE A 11 -9.84 4.90 4.25
CA ILE A 11 -8.99 5.64 5.20
C ILE A 11 -8.66 4.76 6.40
N GLN A 12 -9.67 4.08 6.97
CA GLN A 12 -9.48 3.16 8.09
C GLN A 12 -8.54 2.00 7.73
N GLY A 13 -8.70 1.40 6.55
CA GLY A 13 -7.81 0.33 6.09
C GLY A 13 -6.36 0.79 5.95
N VAL A 14 -6.12 1.96 5.38
CA VAL A 14 -4.78 2.55 5.22
C VAL A 14 -4.15 2.86 6.59
N SER A 15 -4.92 3.49 7.48
CA SER A 15 -4.46 3.78 8.86
C SER A 15 -4.15 2.49 9.63
N ALA A 16 -4.96 1.44 9.47
CA ALA A 16 -4.74 0.16 10.13
C ALA A 16 -3.44 -0.50 9.65
N VAL A 17 -3.19 -0.53 8.33
CA VAL A 17 -1.94 -1.08 7.78
C VAL A 17 -0.71 -0.34 8.33
N LYS A 18 -0.77 0.99 8.42
CA LYS A 18 0.31 1.79 9.02
C LYS A 18 0.51 1.43 10.50
N ALA A 19 -0.57 1.40 11.28
CA ALA A 19 -0.50 1.10 12.72
C ALA A 19 0.08 -0.31 12.99
N PHE A 20 -0.34 -1.31 12.23
CA PHE A 20 0.22 -2.67 12.34
C PHE A 20 1.69 -2.72 11.94
N PHE A 21 2.07 -2.04 10.86
CA PHE A 21 3.47 -1.98 10.43
C PHE A 21 4.35 -1.34 11.52
N GLU A 22 3.93 -0.21 12.09
CA GLU A 22 4.67 0.48 13.16
C GLU A 22 4.75 -0.36 14.43
N LEU A 23 3.63 -0.96 14.86
CA LEU A 23 3.59 -1.86 16.01
C LEU A 23 4.57 -3.02 15.83
N LEU A 24 4.47 -3.77 14.74
CA LEU A 24 5.28 -4.96 14.50
C LEU A 24 6.75 -4.65 14.15
N SER A 25 7.08 -3.38 13.89
CA SER A 25 8.47 -2.92 13.74
C SER A 25 9.10 -2.58 15.09
N HIS A 26 8.33 -2.52 16.18
CA HIS A 26 8.83 -2.06 17.47
C HIS A 26 9.79 -3.10 18.11
N PRO A 27 11.02 -2.71 18.52
CA PRO A 27 12.02 -3.66 19.04
C PRO A 27 11.60 -4.43 20.29
N SER A 28 10.70 -3.86 21.11
CA SER A 28 10.17 -4.51 22.31
C SER A 28 9.29 -5.74 22.01
N LEU A 29 8.86 -5.90 20.76
CA LEU A 29 8.12 -7.05 20.28
C LEU A 29 9.01 -8.05 19.54
N SER A 30 10.35 -7.92 19.66
CA SER A 30 11.28 -8.81 19.01
C SER A 30 11.01 -10.28 19.33
N ILE A 31 11.15 -11.12 18.31
CA ILE A 31 11.00 -12.56 18.37
C ILE A 31 12.28 -13.20 17.85
N LEU A 32 12.52 -14.47 18.20
CA LEU A 32 13.66 -15.20 17.66
C LEU A 32 13.37 -15.62 16.21
N HIS A 33 14.34 -15.38 15.32
CA HIS A 33 14.25 -15.86 13.94
C HIS A 33 14.24 -17.39 13.92
N PRO A 34 13.29 -18.05 13.22
CA PRO A 34 13.14 -19.49 13.26
C PRO A 34 14.36 -20.26 12.71
N GLU A 35 15.19 -19.63 11.87
CA GLU A 35 16.37 -20.26 11.28
C GLU A 35 17.70 -19.76 11.86
N GLU A 36 17.78 -18.49 12.28
CA GLU A 36 19.05 -17.86 12.66
C GLU A 36 19.19 -17.65 14.17
N ASN A 37 18.12 -17.91 14.94
CA ASN A 37 18.04 -17.74 16.40
C ASN A 37 18.47 -16.33 16.88
N GLU A 38 18.44 -15.35 15.98
CA GLU A 38 18.71 -13.95 16.27
C GLU A 38 17.40 -13.19 16.55
N PRO A 39 17.41 -12.17 17.44
CA PRO A 39 16.23 -11.34 17.67
C PRO A 39 15.92 -10.48 16.44
N ILE A 40 14.70 -10.60 15.92
CA ILE A 40 14.20 -9.80 14.80
C ILE A 40 12.87 -9.15 15.14
N ALA A 41 12.55 -8.04 14.48
CA ALA A 41 11.21 -7.46 14.58
C ALA A 41 10.19 -8.36 13.86
N PRO A 42 8.98 -8.57 14.43
CA PRO A 42 7.95 -9.41 13.80
C PRO A 42 7.58 -9.01 12.38
N VAL A 43 7.68 -7.72 12.05
CA VAL A 43 7.45 -7.20 10.69
C VAL A 43 8.35 -7.88 9.65
N GLU A 44 9.54 -8.37 10.05
CA GLU A 44 10.49 -9.04 9.17
C GLU A 44 9.93 -10.34 8.59
N LEU A 45 9.10 -11.05 9.35
CA LEU A 45 8.41 -12.26 8.93
C LEU A 45 7.06 -12.00 8.23
N CYS A 46 6.68 -10.73 8.05
CA CYS A 46 5.38 -10.33 7.49
C CYS A 46 5.52 -9.68 6.10
N PRO A 47 5.93 -10.42 5.04
CA PRO A 47 6.23 -9.84 3.73
C PRO A 47 5.03 -9.13 3.08
N ILE A 48 3.81 -9.65 3.31
CA ILE A 48 2.57 -9.04 2.81
C ILE A 48 2.35 -7.67 3.44
N LEU A 49 2.52 -7.56 4.77
CA LEU A 49 2.35 -6.29 5.48
C LEU A 49 3.37 -5.25 5.01
N LYS A 50 4.65 -5.65 4.84
CA LYS A 50 5.70 -4.80 4.28
C LYS A 50 5.35 -4.28 2.89
N MET A 51 4.83 -5.15 2.03
CA MET A 51 4.42 -4.80 0.69
C MET A 51 3.23 -3.82 0.70
N LEU A 52 2.19 -4.11 1.49
CA LEU A 52 1.03 -3.26 1.66
C LEU A 52 1.41 -1.86 2.16
N TYR A 53 2.24 -1.78 3.20
CA TYR A 53 2.73 -0.51 3.73
C TYR A 53 3.46 0.31 2.66
N ARG A 54 4.34 -0.32 1.87
CA ARG A 54 5.06 0.35 0.77
C ARG A 54 4.13 0.88 -0.32
N ILE A 55 3.16 0.08 -0.77
CA ILE A 55 2.22 0.48 -1.83
C ILE A 55 1.33 1.61 -1.34
N LEU A 56 0.74 1.47 -0.15
CA LEU A 56 -0.19 2.46 0.39
C LEU A 56 0.52 3.77 0.73
N ASN A 57 1.73 3.73 1.29
CA ASN A 57 2.49 4.95 1.57
C ASN A 57 2.85 5.70 0.27
N LYS A 58 3.26 4.98 -0.78
CA LYS A 58 3.47 5.58 -2.12
C LYS A 58 2.18 6.15 -2.70
N ALA A 59 1.06 5.44 -2.60
CA ALA A 59 -0.23 5.90 -3.11
C ALA A 59 -0.71 7.17 -2.39
N ILE A 60 -0.53 7.25 -1.05
CA ILE A 60 -0.83 8.46 -0.28
C ILE A 60 0.06 9.63 -0.72
N LEU A 61 1.37 9.42 -0.84
CA LEU A 61 2.29 10.47 -1.30
C LEU A 61 1.97 10.93 -2.72
N GLN A 62 1.55 10.02 -3.60
CA GLN A 62 1.09 10.36 -4.94
C GLN A 62 -0.24 11.13 -4.91
N ALA A 63 -1.17 10.78 -4.03
CA ALA A 63 -2.43 11.51 -3.85
C ALA A 63 -2.20 12.92 -3.27
N LEU A 64 -1.25 13.08 -2.33
CA LEU A 64 -0.90 14.38 -1.75
C LEU A 64 -0.12 15.28 -2.73
N ARG A 65 0.70 14.70 -3.61
CA ARG A 65 1.41 15.43 -4.68
C ARG A 65 0.53 15.77 -5.88
N ASP A 66 -0.64 15.15 -5.98
CA ASP A 66 -1.60 15.46 -7.02
C ASP A 66 -2.30 16.78 -6.68
N GLU A 67 -1.67 17.90 -7.06
CA GLU A 67 -2.19 19.26 -6.85
C GLU A 67 -3.58 19.46 -7.47
N THR A 68 -3.98 18.57 -8.39
CA THR A 68 -5.27 18.64 -9.09
C THR A 68 -6.43 17.95 -8.36
N MET A 69 -6.19 17.29 -7.20
CA MET A 69 -7.24 16.59 -6.42
C MET A 69 -8.12 15.64 -7.26
N ASN A 70 -7.60 15.10 -8.37
CA ASN A 70 -8.36 14.20 -9.22
C ASN A 70 -8.58 12.86 -8.51
N ASP A 71 -9.82 12.37 -8.49
CA ASP A 71 -10.16 11.08 -7.88
C ASP A 71 -9.31 9.97 -8.54
N PRO A 72 -8.71 9.06 -7.76
CA PRO A 72 -7.90 7.97 -8.31
C PRO A 72 -8.64 7.13 -9.36
N ARG A 73 -9.98 7.03 -9.28
CA ARG A 73 -10.80 6.35 -10.28
C ARG A 73 -10.85 7.10 -11.60
N ASP A 74 -10.91 8.43 -11.54
CA ASP A 74 -10.87 9.28 -12.72
C ASP A 74 -9.51 9.17 -13.41
N ARG A 75 -8.43 9.07 -12.63
CA ARG A 75 -7.07 8.81 -13.17
C ARG A 75 -6.96 7.45 -13.87
N ILE A 76 -7.57 6.41 -13.32
CA ILE A 76 -7.62 5.08 -13.95
C ILE A 76 -8.46 5.14 -15.23
N ALA A 77 -9.61 5.82 -15.20
CA ALA A 77 -10.46 6.01 -16.37
C ALA A 77 -9.74 6.80 -17.46
N ILE A 78 -9.04 7.88 -17.12
CA ILE A 78 -8.20 8.68 -18.04
C ILE A 78 -7.05 7.83 -18.61
N ALA A 79 -6.39 7.02 -17.79
CA ALA A 79 -5.33 6.12 -18.25
C ALA A 79 -5.86 4.99 -19.16
N GLN A 80 -7.13 4.61 -19.01
CA GLN A 80 -7.80 3.64 -19.88
C GLN A 80 -8.35 4.27 -21.17
N THR A 81 -8.78 5.53 -21.14
CA THR A 81 -9.30 6.26 -22.31
C THR A 81 -8.20 6.85 -23.17
N HIS A 82 -7.09 7.29 -22.58
CA HIS A 82 -5.90 7.67 -23.33
C HIS A 82 -5.06 6.44 -23.68
N ALA A 83 -4.94 6.19 -24.98
CA ALA A 83 -4.26 5.06 -25.64
C ALA A 83 -2.74 4.89 -25.37
N PHE A 84 -2.28 5.14 -24.14
CA PHE A 84 -0.88 4.92 -23.73
C PHE A 84 -0.62 3.53 -23.16
N TYR A 85 -1.65 2.80 -22.71
CA TYR A 85 -1.46 1.38 -22.40
C TYR A 85 -1.43 0.58 -23.71
N ARG A 86 -0.22 0.28 -24.19
CA ARG A 86 0.06 -0.63 -25.32
C ARG A 86 0.60 -1.95 -24.79
N PRO A 87 -0.26 -2.96 -24.56
CA PRO A 87 0.15 -4.29 -24.08
C PRO A 87 1.21 -4.95 -24.96
N SER A 88 1.27 -4.59 -26.24
CA SER A 88 2.28 -5.06 -27.20
C SER A 88 3.72 -4.71 -26.83
N LEU A 89 3.95 -3.73 -25.96
CA LEU A 89 5.29 -3.36 -25.46
C LEU A 89 5.75 -4.23 -24.28
N LEU A 90 4.87 -5.05 -23.68
CA LEU A 90 5.20 -5.92 -22.55
C LEU A 90 5.75 -7.30 -22.96
N GLY A 91 6.14 -7.45 -24.24
CA GLY A 91 6.84 -8.61 -24.77
C GLY A 91 5.90 -9.67 -25.34
N GLN A 92 5.69 -9.61 -26.67
CA GLN A 92 5.33 -10.79 -27.43
C GLN A 92 6.60 -11.58 -27.78
N LYS A 93 6.66 -12.83 -27.31
CA LYS A 93 7.27 -13.93 -28.05
C LYS A 93 6.18 -14.96 -28.27
N PHE A 94 5.67 -15.04 -29.49
CA PHE A 94 5.17 -16.28 -30.09
C PHE A 94 6.08 -16.58 -31.27
#